data_AF-A0AAW5SSP8-F1
#
_entry.id   AF-A0AAW5SSP8-F1
#
_cell.length_a   1.000
_cell.length_b   1.000
_cell.length_c   1.000
_cell.angle_alpha   90.00
_cell.angle_beta   90.00
_cell.angle_gamma   90.00
#
_symmetry.space_group_name_H-M   'P 1'
#
loop_
_entity.id
_entity.type
_entity.pdbx_description
1 polymer ?
#
loop_
_entity_poly.entity_id
_entity_poly.type
_entity_poly.pdbx_seq_one_letter_code
_entity_poly.pdbx_strand_id
1 'polypeptide(L)'
;MSSNNARKKAARRKQAENPGMSYQKAWDEVGAEHKQAIIEHDLAELGQSAAQLEEMLAAMDAASARATERAQQRFHDHVVARFDGNGALTALDIDAAVLYSYTTKELGRAVTDVMQRTWDAVMAAAKEEYAALGYDIPLDRARDAAGVFTEASRDGALKLAVNGAGRLLWCEIGDEILAGGWTAAEVSERIMILFQSAVMRSWREIGRPLDEPTPDDDRDRIIPSDAEIARYRAETLTF
;
A
#
# COMPACT_ATOMS: atom_id res chain seq x y z
N MET A 1 -18.22 4.72 -26.62
CA MET A 1 -19.03 5.97 -26.48
C MET A 1 -20.07 5.65 -25.42
N SER A 2 -20.08 6.32 -24.24
CA SER A 2 -20.91 5.91 -23.09
C SER A 2 -22.33 5.44 -23.49
N SER A 3 -22.72 4.24 -23.04
CA SER A 3 -24.07 3.65 -23.10
C SER A 3 -25.20 4.68 -22.95
N ASN A 4 -25.01 5.62 -22.03
CA ASN A 4 -25.97 6.68 -21.74
C ASN A 4 -26.22 7.59 -22.96
N ASN A 5 -25.20 7.86 -23.78
CA ASN A 5 -25.31 8.63 -25.02
C ASN A 5 -26.03 7.84 -26.12
N ALA A 6 -25.82 6.52 -26.22
CA ALA A 6 -26.52 5.67 -27.19
C ALA A 6 -28.02 5.56 -26.85
N ARG A 7 -28.36 5.30 -25.59
CA ARG A 7 -29.74 5.30 -25.07
C ARG A 7 -30.41 6.66 -25.29
N LYS A 8 -29.71 7.75 -24.96
CA LYS A 8 -30.20 9.12 -25.18
C LYS A 8 -30.42 9.45 -26.64
N LYS A 9 -29.53 9.01 -27.54
CA LYS A 9 -29.68 9.23 -28.99
C LYS A 9 -30.87 8.46 -29.56
N ALA A 10 -31.07 7.21 -29.17
CA ALA A 10 -32.21 6.40 -29.57
C ALA A 10 -33.55 6.98 -29.07
N ALA A 11 -33.62 7.35 -27.79
CA ALA A 11 -34.80 7.97 -27.20
C ALA A 11 -35.09 9.36 -27.80
N ARG A 12 -34.07 10.19 -28.05
CA ARG A 12 -34.25 11.50 -28.70
C ARG A 12 -34.77 11.39 -30.13
N ARG A 13 -34.38 10.35 -30.88
CA ARG A 13 -34.94 10.07 -32.21
C ARG A 13 -36.45 9.78 -32.12
N LYS A 14 -36.89 9.03 -31.10
CA LYS A 14 -38.31 8.77 -30.84
C LYS A 14 -39.07 10.01 -30.36
N GLN A 15 -38.47 10.84 -29.52
CA GLN A 15 -39.05 12.14 -29.13
C GLN A 15 -39.17 13.11 -30.33
N ALA A 16 -38.26 13.05 -31.30
CA ALA A 16 -38.39 13.86 -32.52
C ALA A 16 -39.58 13.41 -33.39
N GLU A 17 -39.96 12.13 -33.34
CA GLU A 17 -41.17 11.60 -33.98
C GLU A 17 -42.46 12.00 -33.21
N ASN A 18 -42.37 12.24 -31.89
CA ASN A 18 -43.48 12.71 -31.05
C ASN A 18 -43.01 13.70 -29.95
N PRO A 19 -43.03 15.02 -30.21
CA PRO A 19 -42.41 16.04 -29.35
C PRO A 19 -42.98 16.14 -27.92
N GLY A 20 -44.18 15.60 -27.66
CA GLY A 20 -44.79 15.59 -26.33
C GLY A 20 -44.40 14.39 -25.45
N MET A 21 -43.56 13.48 -25.96
CA MET A 21 -43.23 12.22 -25.30
C MET A 21 -42.11 12.37 -24.28
N SER A 22 -42.30 11.83 -23.07
CA SER A 22 -41.25 11.76 -22.05
C SER A 22 -40.12 10.81 -22.47
N TYR A 23 -38.92 11.01 -21.91
CA TYR A 23 -37.75 10.18 -22.22
C TYR A 23 -37.99 8.70 -21.95
N GLN A 24 -38.60 8.38 -20.80
CA GLN A 24 -38.89 7.01 -20.40
C GLN A 24 -39.83 6.33 -21.39
N LYS A 25 -40.91 7.02 -21.79
CA LYS A 25 -41.87 6.50 -22.78
C LYS A 25 -41.24 6.34 -24.17
N ALA A 26 -40.40 7.30 -24.58
CA ALA A 26 -39.65 7.23 -25.83
C ALA A 26 -38.64 6.07 -25.84
N TRP A 27 -38.01 5.78 -24.69
CA TRP A 27 -37.17 4.60 -24.53
C TRP A 27 -38.01 3.32 -24.52
N ASP A 28 -39.16 3.29 -23.87
CA ASP A 28 -40.05 2.13 -23.87
C ASP A 28 -40.52 1.74 -25.28
N GLU A 29 -40.72 2.71 -26.17
CA GLU A 29 -41.06 2.51 -27.59
C GLU A 29 -39.85 2.15 -28.49
N VAL A 30 -38.62 2.19 -27.98
CA VAL A 30 -37.47 1.58 -28.69
C VAL A 30 -37.71 0.08 -28.74
N GLY A 31 -37.70 -0.49 -29.96
CA GLY A 31 -37.92 -1.92 -30.17
C GLY A 31 -36.97 -2.80 -29.35
N ALA A 32 -37.48 -3.93 -28.87
CA ALA A 32 -36.73 -4.85 -28.01
C ALA A 32 -35.37 -5.25 -28.61
N GLU A 33 -35.31 -5.48 -29.93
CA GLU A 33 -34.07 -5.78 -30.66
C GLU A 33 -33.01 -4.67 -30.55
N HIS A 34 -33.42 -3.39 -30.61
CA HIS A 34 -32.48 -2.28 -30.50
C HIS A 34 -32.01 -2.07 -29.06
N LYS A 35 -32.89 -2.29 -28.07
CA LYS A 35 -32.49 -2.30 -26.65
C LYS A 35 -31.50 -3.43 -26.36
N GLN A 36 -31.78 -4.63 -26.89
CA GLN A 36 -30.91 -5.79 -26.75
C GLN A 36 -29.53 -5.52 -27.36
N ALA A 37 -29.46 -4.94 -28.57
CA ALA A 37 -28.19 -4.55 -29.19
C ALA A 37 -27.39 -3.53 -28.36
N ILE A 38 -28.06 -2.57 -27.71
CA ILE A 38 -27.38 -1.61 -26.81
C ILE A 38 -26.84 -2.33 -25.57
N ILE A 39 -27.61 -3.24 -24.97
CA ILE A 39 -27.16 -4.01 -23.81
C ILE A 39 -25.97 -4.90 -24.15
N GLU A 40 -26.02 -5.63 -25.28
CA GLU A 40 -24.92 -6.48 -25.74
C GLU A 40 -23.65 -5.68 -26.01
N HIS A 41 -23.78 -4.51 -26.64
CA HIS A 41 -22.67 -3.58 -26.82
C HIS A 41 -22.09 -3.09 -25.48
N ASP A 42 -22.94 -2.72 -24.52
CA ASP A 42 -22.50 -2.27 -23.19
C ASP A 42 -21.76 -3.38 -22.44
N LEU A 43 -22.27 -4.61 -22.48
CA LEU A 43 -21.63 -5.77 -21.87
C LEU A 43 -20.28 -6.08 -22.52
N ALA A 44 -20.16 -5.91 -23.84
CA ALA A 44 -18.89 -6.06 -24.54
C ALA A 44 -17.89 -4.94 -24.15
N GLU A 45 -18.30 -3.68 -24.07
CA GLU A 45 -17.45 -2.57 -23.62
C GLU A 45 -16.98 -2.78 -22.16
N LEU A 46 -17.86 -3.25 -21.27
CA LEU A 46 -17.52 -3.59 -19.89
C LEU A 46 -16.54 -4.76 -19.80
N GLY A 47 -16.75 -5.81 -20.60
CA GLY A 47 -15.84 -6.95 -20.67
C GLY A 47 -14.43 -6.55 -21.15
N GLN A 48 -14.36 -5.66 -22.15
CA GLN A 48 -13.09 -5.11 -22.61
C GLN A 48 -12.40 -4.26 -21.53
N SER A 49 -13.18 -3.44 -20.81
CA SER A 49 -12.65 -2.58 -19.75
C SER A 49 -12.13 -3.41 -18.56
N ALA A 50 -12.84 -4.47 -18.18
CA ALA A 50 -12.41 -5.40 -17.15
C ALA A 50 -11.11 -6.13 -17.55
N ALA A 51 -11.03 -6.64 -18.78
CA ALA A 51 -9.82 -7.28 -19.29
C ALA A 51 -8.62 -6.33 -19.32
N GLN A 52 -8.81 -5.06 -19.71
CA GLN A 52 -7.77 -4.04 -19.67
C GLN A 52 -7.31 -3.72 -18.24
N LEU A 53 -8.23 -3.66 -17.29
CA LEU A 53 -7.90 -3.46 -15.87
C LEU A 53 -7.11 -4.66 -15.32
N GLU A 54 -7.51 -5.88 -15.62
CA GLU A 54 -6.79 -7.09 -15.23
C GLU A 54 -5.38 -7.14 -15.83
N GLU A 55 -5.23 -6.81 -17.12
CA GLU A 55 -3.92 -6.73 -17.79
C GLU A 55 -3.03 -5.66 -17.14
N MET A 56 -3.60 -4.49 -16.83
CA MET A 56 -2.90 -3.42 -16.12
C MET A 56 -2.43 -3.87 -14.73
N LEU A 57 -3.30 -4.50 -13.94
CA LEU A 57 -2.96 -4.99 -12.60
C LEU A 57 -1.86 -6.06 -12.67
N ALA A 58 -1.96 -7.01 -13.60
CA ALA A 58 -0.93 -8.02 -13.81
C ALA A 58 0.42 -7.41 -14.23
N ALA A 59 0.41 -6.37 -15.07
CA ALA A 59 1.62 -5.65 -15.47
C ALA A 59 2.25 -4.90 -14.28
N MET A 60 1.43 -4.30 -13.42
CA MET A 60 1.88 -3.63 -12.19
C MET A 60 2.48 -4.63 -11.19
N ASP A 61 1.84 -5.77 -10.98
CA ASP A 61 2.36 -6.84 -10.10
C ASP A 61 3.70 -7.37 -10.61
N ALA A 62 3.82 -7.58 -11.93
CA ALA A 62 5.07 -8.01 -12.54
C ALA A 62 6.18 -6.94 -12.43
N ALA A 63 5.84 -5.66 -12.56
CA ALA A 63 6.75 -4.53 -12.33
C ALA A 63 7.24 -4.47 -10.87
N SER A 64 6.32 -4.64 -9.92
CA SER A 64 6.61 -4.71 -8.48
C SER A 64 7.57 -5.86 -8.16
N ALA A 65 7.31 -7.06 -8.70
CA ALA A 65 8.17 -8.23 -8.50
C ALA A 65 9.59 -8.01 -9.04
N ARG A 66 9.73 -7.44 -10.25
CA ARG A 66 11.05 -7.10 -10.83
C ARG A 66 11.78 -6.03 -10.02
N ALA A 67 11.07 -5.02 -9.53
CA ALA A 67 11.65 -3.99 -8.67
C ALA A 67 12.22 -4.59 -7.38
N THR A 68 11.45 -5.46 -6.71
CA THR A 68 11.90 -6.19 -5.52
C THR A 68 13.12 -7.05 -5.81
N GLU A 69 13.12 -7.82 -6.91
CA GLU A 69 14.25 -8.68 -7.29
C GLU A 69 15.52 -7.86 -7.54
N ARG A 70 15.42 -6.76 -8.30
CA ARG A 70 16.55 -5.88 -8.60
C ARG A 70 17.13 -5.21 -7.36
N ALA A 71 16.29 -4.95 -6.35
CA ALA A 71 16.70 -4.28 -5.13
C ALA A 71 17.22 -5.22 -4.03
N GLN A 72 17.40 -6.53 -4.28
CA GLN A 72 17.93 -7.51 -3.31
C GLN A 72 19.44 -7.35 -3.01
N GLN A 73 20.00 -6.15 -3.14
CA GLN A 73 21.38 -5.90 -2.80
C GLN A 73 21.59 -6.06 -1.29
N ARG A 74 22.64 -6.79 -0.91
CA ARG A 74 23.08 -6.89 0.48
C ARG A 74 23.88 -5.63 0.85
N PHE A 75 23.38 -4.87 1.82
CA PHE A 75 24.05 -3.66 2.33
C PHE A 75 24.91 -3.90 3.57
N HIS A 76 24.77 -5.06 4.21
CA HIS A 76 25.50 -5.41 5.44
C HIS A 76 25.70 -6.93 5.56
N ASP A 77 26.82 -7.34 6.18
CA ASP A 77 27.21 -8.75 6.26
C ASP A 77 26.38 -9.55 7.26
N HIS A 78 25.69 -8.90 8.19
CA HIS A 78 24.96 -9.60 9.25
C HIS A 78 23.51 -9.17 9.44
N VAL A 79 23.06 -8.18 8.67
CA VAL A 79 21.69 -7.67 8.74
C VAL A 79 21.16 -7.55 7.33
N VAL A 80 20.03 -8.18 7.05
CA VAL A 80 19.40 -8.19 5.73
C VAL A 80 17.93 -7.83 5.88
N ALA A 81 17.48 -6.78 5.22
CA ALA A 81 16.08 -6.43 5.11
C ALA A 81 15.57 -6.77 3.70
N ARG A 82 14.29 -7.10 3.58
CA ARG A 82 13.61 -7.27 2.30
C ARG A 82 12.30 -6.50 2.32
N PHE A 83 12.04 -5.75 1.27
CA PHE A 83 10.79 -5.03 1.07
C PHE A 83 10.14 -5.46 -0.25
N ASP A 84 8.82 -5.48 -0.31
CA ASP A 84 8.09 -5.61 -1.57
C ASP A 84 8.07 -4.28 -2.35
N GLY A 85 7.61 -4.29 -3.60
CA GLY A 85 7.56 -3.07 -4.44
C GLY A 85 6.58 -2.00 -3.95
N ASN A 86 5.81 -2.26 -2.87
CA ASN A 86 4.97 -1.27 -2.19
C ASN A 86 5.67 -0.67 -0.96
N GLY A 87 6.91 -1.08 -0.67
CA GLY A 87 7.67 -0.62 0.48
C GLY A 87 7.26 -1.27 1.80
N ALA A 88 6.53 -2.40 1.78
CA ALA A 88 6.24 -3.17 2.99
C ALA A 88 7.41 -4.09 3.33
N LEU A 89 7.83 -4.10 4.60
CA LEU A 89 8.90 -4.97 5.10
C LEU A 89 8.40 -6.42 5.15
N THR A 90 8.96 -7.29 4.32
CA THR A 90 8.56 -8.70 4.20
C THR A 90 9.47 -9.65 4.97
N ALA A 91 10.73 -9.26 5.20
CA ALA A 91 11.67 -10.00 6.03
C ALA A 91 12.75 -9.10 6.63
N LEU A 92 13.20 -9.45 7.83
CA LEU A 92 14.40 -8.92 8.46
C LEU A 92 15.17 -10.11 9.04
N ASP A 93 16.40 -10.30 8.60
CA ASP A 93 17.30 -11.34 9.11
C ASP A 93 18.48 -10.68 9.83
N ILE A 94 18.68 -11.04 11.09
CA ILE A 94 19.83 -10.63 11.90
C ILE A 94 20.65 -11.89 12.22
N ASP A 95 21.95 -11.88 11.93
CA ASP A 95 22.87 -12.94 12.29
C ASP A 95 23.03 -13.04 13.81
N ALA A 96 23.01 -14.25 14.38
CA ALA A 96 23.25 -14.44 15.81
C ALA A 96 24.60 -13.87 16.28
N ALA A 97 25.62 -13.87 15.41
CA ALA A 97 26.94 -13.35 15.73
C ALA A 97 26.92 -11.88 16.17
N VAL A 98 26.04 -11.05 15.60
CA VAL A 98 26.01 -9.61 15.93
C VAL A 98 25.50 -9.31 17.32
N LEU A 99 24.73 -10.20 17.94
CA LEU A 99 24.30 -10.03 19.33
C LEU A 99 25.49 -10.09 20.31
N TYR A 100 26.60 -10.72 19.90
CA TYR A 100 27.80 -10.84 20.72
C TYR A 100 28.91 -9.88 20.29
N SER A 101 28.97 -9.54 19.01
CA SER A 101 30.03 -8.67 18.48
C SER A 101 29.68 -7.19 18.49
N TYR A 102 28.38 -6.83 18.51
CA TYR A 102 27.95 -5.42 18.44
C TYR A 102 27.43 -4.97 19.80
N THR A 103 27.67 -3.70 20.10
CA THR A 103 26.87 -3.00 21.12
C THR A 103 25.44 -2.81 20.62
N THR A 104 24.50 -2.62 21.53
CA THR A 104 23.10 -2.30 21.22
C THR A 104 22.95 -1.11 20.29
N LYS A 105 23.76 -0.06 20.50
CA LYS A 105 23.80 1.14 19.65
C LYS A 105 24.31 0.83 18.24
N GLU A 106 25.31 -0.01 18.09
CA GLU A 106 25.83 -0.43 16.78
C GLU A 106 24.80 -1.28 16.03
N LEU A 107 24.15 -2.21 16.72
CA LEU A 107 23.09 -3.02 16.12
C LEU A 107 21.90 -2.17 15.67
N GLY A 108 21.43 -1.25 16.51
CA GLY A 108 20.34 -0.33 16.15
C GLY A 108 20.68 0.53 14.92
N ARG A 109 21.93 1.01 14.83
CA ARG A 109 22.42 1.74 13.64
C ARG A 109 22.50 0.86 12.40
N ALA A 110 23.01 -0.37 12.52
CA ALA A 110 23.11 -1.32 11.41
C ALA A 110 21.72 -1.69 10.85
N VAL A 111 20.76 -1.99 11.73
CA VAL A 111 19.36 -2.20 11.34
C VAL A 111 18.79 -0.97 10.63
N THR A 112 19.01 0.22 11.20
CA THR A 112 18.53 1.48 10.61
C THR A 112 19.07 1.70 9.20
N ASP A 113 20.39 1.60 9.02
CA ASP A 113 21.06 1.82 7.73
C ASP A 113 20.61 0.80 6.68
N VAL A 114 20.58 -0.48 7.03
CA VAL A 114 20.15 -1.55 6.10
C VAL A 114 18.71 -1.35 5.66
N MET A 115 17.79 -1.10 6.60
CA MET A 115 16.38 -0.91 6.25
C MET A 115 16.17 0.34 5.39
N GLN A 116 16.84 1.46 5.70
CA GLN A 116 16.76 2.67 4.90
C GLN A 116 17.28 2.47 3.48
N ARG A 117 18.47 1.86 3.33
CA ARG A 117 19.09 1.63 2.02
C ARG A 117 18.31 0.65 1.17
N THR A 118 17.79 -0.41 1.79
CA THR A 118 16.97 -1.40 1.09
C THR A 118 15.66 -0.76 0.63
N TRP A 119 15.00 0.01 1.49
CA TRP A 119 13.78 0.73 1.11
C TRP A 119 14.05 1.72 -0.03
N ASP A 120 15.09 2.55 0.07
CA ASP A 120 15.47 3.50 -0.98
C ASP A 120 15.73 2.79 -2.32
N ALA A 121 16.42 1.64 -2.30
CA ALA A 121 16.71 0.85 -3.48
C ALA A 121 15.44 0.26 -4.12
N VAL A 122 14.52 -0.29 -3.31
CA VAL A 122 13.25 -0.83 -3.77
C VAL A 122 12.37 0.26 -4.37
N MET A 123 12.23 1.41 -3.69
CA MET A 123 11.40 2.51 -4.19
C MET A 123 11.98 3.13 -5.47
N ALA A 124 13.31 3.23 -5.58
CA ALA A 124 13.95 3.67 -6.82
C ALA A 124 13.69 2.70 -7.98
N ALA A 125 13.83 1.39 -7.75
CA ALA A 125 13.56 0.36 -8.76
C ALA A 125 12.07 0.34 -9.15
N ALA A 126 11.16 0.44 -8.18
CA ALA A 126 9.72 0.52 -8.43
C ALA A 126 9.37 1.72 -9.30
N LYS A 127 9.93 2.91 -8.98
CA LYS A 127 9.73 4.10 -9.80
C LYS A 127 10.13 3.90 -11.26
N GLU A 128 11.28 3.26 -11.51
CA GLU A 128 11.73 2.98 -12.87
C GLU A 128 10.80 2.01 -13.60
N GLU A 129 10.38 0.92 -12.93
CA GLU A 129 9.49 -0.09 -13.51
C GLU A 129 8.10 0.47 -13.82
N TYR A 130 7.52 1.28 -12.93
CA TYR A 130 6.23 1.92 -13.17
C TYR A 130 6.31 3.01 -14.25
N ALA A 131 7.40 3.78 -14.29
CA ALA A 131 7.62 4.75 -15.36
C ALA A 131 7.70 4.07 -16.73
N ALA A 132 8.29 2.87 -16.82
CA ALA A 132 8.33 2.08 -18.05
C ALA A 132 6.94 1.64 -18.54
N LEU A 133 5.96 1.53 -17.64
CA LEU A 133 4.56 1.27 -17.95
C LEU A 133 3.75 2.56 -18.26
N GLY A 134 4.39 3.73 -18.21
CA GLY A 134 3.73 5.03 -18.40
C GLY A 134 3.04 5.57 -17.15
N TYR A 135 3.25 4.96 -15.98
CA TYR A 135 2.76 5.48 -14.70
C TYR A 135 3.83 6.32 -14.02
N ASP A 136 3.54 7.60 -13.80
CA ASP A 136 4.31 8.41 -12.85
C ASP A 136 3.69 8.20 -11.46
N ILE A 137 4.28 7.31 -10.67
CA ILE A 137 3.88 7.16 -9.28
C ILE A 137 4.51 8.31 -8.51
N PRO A 138 3.72 9.23 -7.94
CA PRO A 138 4.25 10.17 -6.99
C PRO A 138 4.70 9.36 -5.77
N LEU A 139 6.01 9.09 -5.70
CA LEU A 139 6.67 8.69 -4.46
C LEU A 139 6.60 9.91 -3.55
N ASP A 140 5.48 9.99 -2.85
CA ASP A 140 4.89 11.25 -2.45
C ASP A 140 5.70 11.90 -1.32
N ARG A 141 6.40 12.99 -1.64
CA ARG A 141 7.09 13.84 -0.65
C ARG A 141 6.12 14.38 0.40
N ALA A 142 4.83 14.44 0.10
CA ALA A 142 3.81 14.84 1.08
C ALA A 142 3.74 13.84 2.25
N ARG A 143 4.02 12.55 2.01
CA ARG A 143 4.05 11.54 3.08
C ARG A 143 5.27 11.69 3.98
N ASP A 144 6.41 12.12 3.46
CA ASP A 144 7.59 12.43 4.29
C ASP A 144 7.32 13.58 5.28
N ALA A 145 6.45 14.51 4.90
CA ALA A 145 6.06 15.66 5.74
C ALA A 145 4.97 15.32 6.79
N ALA A 146 4.36 14.14 6.74
CA ALA A 146 3.22 13.77 7.60
C ALA A 146 3.60 13.44 9.07
N GLY A 147 4.86 13.64 9.45
CA GLY A 147 5.33 13.49 10.82
C GLY A 147 6.13 12.21 11.07
N VAL A 148 6.38 11.96 12.35
CA VAL A 148 7.20 10.85 12.86
C VAL A 148 6.31 9.95 13.71
N PHE A 149 6.25 8.67 13.36
CA PHE A 149 5.42 7.67 14.02
C PHE A 149 6.32 6.69 14.77
N THR A 150 6.31 6.80 16.10
CA THR A 150 7.14 5.98 16.99
C THR A 150 6.34 4.82 17.58
N GLU A 151 6.97 3.65 17.62
CA GLU A 151 6.50 2.46 18.33
C GLU A 151 7.59 1.94 19.28
N ALA A 152 7.15 1.27 20.35
CA ALA A 152 8.02 0.71 21.38
C ALA A 152 7.46 -0.62 21.89
N SER A 153 8.36 -1.52 22.29
CA SER A 153 8.02 -2.68 23.13
C SER A 153 7.44 -2.22 24.47
N ARG A 154 6.77 -3.12 25.19
CA ARG A 154 6.07 -2.78 26.43
C ARG A 154 7.03 -2.31 27.52
N ASP A 155 8.18 -2.95 27.62
CA ASP A 155 9.26 -2.61 28.54
C ASP A 155 10.11 -1.41 28.05
N GLY A 156 9.92 -0.98 26.80
CA GLY A 156 10.71 0.08 26.18
C GLY A 156 12.12 -0.33 25.78
N ALA A 157 12.48 -1.62 25.84
CA ALA A 157 13.78 -2.14 25.43
C ALA A 157 13.97 -2.11 23.90
N LEU A 158 12.90 -2.05 23.10
CA LEU A 158 12.98 -1.86 21.66
C LEU A 158 12.12 -0.68 21.25
N LYS A 159 12.66 0.23 20.45
CA LYS A 159 11.93 1.37 19.91
C LYS A 159 12.32 1.62 18.47
N LEU A 160 11.39 2.12 17.68
CA LEU A 160 11.68 2.60 16.34
C LEU A 160 10.74 3.72 15.95
N ALA A 161 11.11 4.47 14.92
CA ALA A 161 10.19 5.38 14.27
C ALA A 161 10.26 5.27 12.75
N VAL A 162 9.10 5.52 12.13
CA VAL A 162 8.95 5.66 10.67
C VAL A 162 8.42 7.04 10.35
N ASN A 163 8.65 7.51 9.13
CA ASN A 163 7.94 8.69 8.61
C ASN A 163 6.58 8.29 7.99
N GLY A 164 5.84 9.25 7.45
CA GLY A 164 4.57 8.97 6.80
C GLY A 164 4.66 8.11 5.52
N ALA A 165 5.82 8.04 4.88
CA ALA A 165 6.06 7.13 3.75
C ALA A 165 6.33 5.68 4.19
N GLY A 166 6.41 5.42 5.50
CA GLY A 166 6.80 4.12 6.05
C GLY A 166 8.30 3.86 6.03
N ARG A 167 9.12 4.87 5.71
CA ARG A 167 10.58 4.75 5.78
C ARG A 167 11.03 4.76 7.23
N LEU A 168 11.83 3.78 7.62
CA LEU A 168 12.46 3.75 8.95
C LEU A 168 13.38 4.97 9.12
N LEU A 169 13.25 5.68 10.23
CA LEU A 169 14.09 6.83 10.59
C LEU A 169 15.20 6.44 11.55
N TRP A 170 14.86 5.64 12.55
CA TRP A 170 15.79 5.13 13.56
C TRP A 170 15.21 3.88 14.24
N CYS A 171 16.12 3.07 14.77
CA CYS A 171 15.84 1.93 15.65
C CYS A 171 16.78 1.99 16.86
N GLU A 172 16.21 1.95 18.05
CA GLU A 172 16.92 1.89 19.33
C GLU A 172 16.69 0.51 19.97
N ILE A 173 17.79 -0.14 20.34
CA ILE A 173 17.82 -1.42 21.03
C ILE A 173 18.41 -1.15 22.42
N GLY A 174 17.73 -1.60 23.46
CA GLY A 174 18.11 -1.49 24.86
C GLY A 174 19.03 -2.63 25.29
N ASP A 175 19.86 -2.38 26.29
CA ASP A 175 20.83 -3.36 26.80
C ASP A 175 20.14 -4.58 27.42
N GLU A 176 18.89 -4.42 27.84
CA GLU A 176 18.02 -5.49 28.34
C GLU A 176 17.78 -6.58 27.30
N ILE A 177 17.85 -6.28 25.99
CA ILE A 177 17.68 -7.29 24.93
C ILE A 177 18.88 -8.22 24.87
N LEU A 178 20.11 -7.67 24.92
CA LEU A 178 21.33 -8.48 24.93
C LEU A 178 21.51 -9.21 26.25
N ALA A 179 21.15 -8.59 27.37
CA ALA A 179 21.23 -9.19 28.70
C ALA A 179 20.13 -10.23 28.95
N GLY A 180 18.96 -10.05 28.36
CA GLY A 180 17.78 -10.89 28.54
C GLY A 180 17.81 -12.21 27.78
N GLY A 181 18.88 -12.47 27.00
CA GLY A 181 19.07 -13.71 26.26
C GLY A 181 18.17 -13.84 25.03
N TRP A 182 17.73 -12.72 24.45
CA TRP A 182 16.95 -12.74 23.22
C TRP A 182 17.80 -13.30 22.07
N THR A 183 17.18 -14.12 21.25
CA THR A 183 17.78 -14.63 20.02
C THR A 183 17.67 -13.60 18.90
N ALA A 184 18.51 -13.72 17.87
CA ALA A 184 18.48 -12.78 16.75
C ALA A 184 17.17 -12.88 15.94
N ALA A 185 16.55 -14.07 15.92
CA ALA A 185 15.23 -14.28 15.33
C ALA A 185 14.15 -13.51 16.10
N GLU A 186 14.14 -13.57 17.43
CA GLU A 186 13.19 -12.81 18.25
C GLU A 186 13.38 -11.30 18.07
N VAL A 187 14.61 -10.81 18.09
CA VAL A 187 14.89 -9.37 17.84
C VAL A 187 14.37 -8.95 16.46
N SER A 188 14.62 -9.75 15.43
CA SER A 188 14.17 -9.48 14.06
C SER A 188 12.64 -9.43 13.97
N GLU A 189 11.96 -10.44 14.53
CA GLU A 189 10.50 -10.52 14.57
C GLU A 189 9.89 -9.32 15.30
N ARG A 190 10.44 -8.94 16.47
CA ARG A 190 9.95 -7.80 17.24
C ARG A 190 10.13 -6.47 16.51
N ILE A 191 11.25 -6.28 15.80
CA ILE A 191 11.46 -5.09 14.96
C ILE A 191 10.43 -5.07 13.83
N MET A 192 10.16 -6.19 13.16
CA MET A 192 9.15 -6.27 12.11
C MET A 192 7.76 -5.93 12.63
N ILE A 193 7.38 -6.46 13.79
CA ILE A 193 6.08 -6.18 14.42
C ILE A 193 5.92 -4.69 14.72
N LEU A 194 6.93 -4.07 15.36
CA LEU A 194 6.91 -2.65 15.69
C LEU A 194 6.89 -1.78 14.42
N PHE A 195 7.65 -2.16 13.40
CA PHE A 195 7.69 -1.47 12.13
C PHE A 195 6.31 -1.47 11.47
N GLN A 196 5.67 -2.64 11.40
CA GLN A 196 4.32 -2.77 10.84
C GLN A 196 3.30 -1.95 11.63
N SER A 197 3.34 -1.98 12.97
CA SER A 197 2.49 -1.14 13.83
C SER A 197 2.67 0.35 13.51
N ALA A 198 3.92 0.80 13.35
CA ALA A 198 4.26 2.19 13.06
C ALA A 198 3.76 2.62 11.68
N VAL A 199 3.88 1.76 10.67
CA VAL A 199 3.36 1.97 9.31
C VAL A 199 1.83 2.02 9.28
N MET A 200 1.16 1.11 9.99
CA MET A 200 -0.32 1.13 10.08
C MET A 200 -0.82 2.44 10.69
N ARG A 201 -0.13 2.95 11.72
CA ARG A 201 -0.44 4.26 12.30
C ARG A 201 -0.18 5.42 11.34
N SER A 202 0.92 5.37 10.59
CA SER A 202 1.25 6.43 9.64
C SER A 202 0.22 6.51 8.51
N TRP A 203 -0.19 5.37 7.95
CA TRP A 203 -1.25 5.31 6.93
C TRP A 203 -2.58 5.81 7.45
N ARG A 204 -2.89 5.53 8.71
CA ARG A 204 -4.12 5.99 9.32
C ARG A 204 -4.13 7.49 9.57
N GLU A 205 -3.01 8.08 9.97
CA GLU A 205 -2.92 9.53 10.17
C GLU A 205 -2.92 10.29 8.84
N ILE A 206 -2.19 9.80 7.83
CA ILE A 206 -2.18 10.38 6.48
C ILE A 206 -3.52 10.20 5.77
N GLY A 207 -4.13 9.03 5.96
CA GLY A 207 -5.38 8.66 5.32
C GLY A 207 -6.61 9.28 5.97
N ARG A 208 -6.49 9.97 7.12
CA ARG A 208 -7.54 10.88 7.59
C ARG A 208 -7.63 12.01 6.56
N PRO A 209 -8.74 12.13 5.81
CA PRO A 209 -8.93 13.30 4.98
C PRO A 209 -8.87 14.53 5.89
N LEU A 210 -8.21 15.60 5.43
CA LEU A 210 -8.19 16.90 6.12
C LEU A 210 -9.59 17.54 6.19
N ASP A 211 -10.59 16.97 5.51
CA ASP A 211 -11.98 17.40 5.48
C ASP A 211 -12.94 16.30 5.98
N GLU A 212 -14.09 16.72 6.53
CA GLU A 212 -15.14 15.86 7.10
C GLU A 212 -15.54 14.72 6.15
N PRO A 213 -15.70 13.48 6.65
CA PRO A 213 -16.07 12.33 5.83
C PRO A 213 -17.42 12.60 5.13
N THR A 214 -17.44 12.51 3.81
CA THR A 214 -18.71 12.57 3.07
C THR A 214 -19.44 11.23 3.18
N PRO A 215 -20.78 11.20 3.20
CA PRO A 215 -21.56 9.97 3.35
C PRO A 215 -21.35 8.90 2.27
N ASP A 216 -20.69 9.24 1.16
CA ASP A 216 -20.40 8.34 0.02
C ASP A 216 -18.93 7.86 -0.03
N ASP A 217 -18.08 8.22 0.94
CA ASP A 217 -16.70 7.70 1.05
C ASP A 217 -16.69 6.27 1.64
N ASP A 218 -17.41 5.35 0.99
CA ASP A 218 -17.24 3.90 1.13
C ASP A 218 -16.01 3.45 0.32
N ARG A 219 -14.88 4.14 0.50
CA ARG A 219 -13.59 3.67 -0.03
C ARG A 219 -13.23 2.43 0.76
N ASP A 220 -13.44 1.28 0.13
CA ASP A 220 -13.02 -0.04 0.59
C ASP A 220 -11.68 0.04 1.34
N ARG A 221 -11.78 -0.20 2.65
CA ARG A 221 -10.79 0.14 3.66
C ARG A 221 -9.46 -0.59 3.44
N ILE A 222 -8.46 0.11 2.91
CA ILE A 222 -7.04 -0.27 3.03
C ILE A 222 -6.39 0.42 4.25
N ILE A 223 -7.12 1.27 4.97
CA ILE A 223 -6.63 1.96 6.17
C ILE A 223 -7.10 1.21 7.43
N PRO A 224 -6.19 0.72 8.29
CA PRO A 224 -6.55 0.07 9.54
C PRO A 224 -7.29 1.01 10.51
N SER A 225 -8.35 0.51 11.13
CA SER A 225 -9.10 1.21 12.19
C SER A 225 -8.34 1.27 13.53
N ASP A 226 -8.81 2.10 14.48
CA ASP A 226 -8.22 2.18 15.83
C ASP A 226 -8.30 0.83 16.54
N ALA A 227 -9.45 0.15 16.38
CA ALA A 227 -9.68 -1.15 16.98
C ALA A 227 -8.74 -2.21 16.40
N GLU A 228 -8.47 -2.18 15.09
CA GLU A 228 -7.53 -3.12 14.45
C GLU A 228 -6.09 -2.88 14.87
N ILE A 229 -5.64 -1.61 14.90
CA ILE A 229 -4.29 -1.26 15.40
C ILE A 229 -4.17 -1.67 16.88
N ALA A 230 -5.16 -1.35 17.71
CA ALA A 230 -5.14 -1.70 19.13
C ALA A 230 -5.13 -3.22 19.34
N ARG A 231 -5.95 -3.96 18.58
CA ARG A 231 -5.97 -5.44 18.62
C ARG A 231 -4.62 -6.02 18.19
N TYR A 232 -4.07 -5.56 17.07
CA TYR A 232 -2.75 -6.00 16.60
C TYR A 232 -1.67 -5.78 17.68
N ARG A 233 -1.65 -4.59 18.30
CA ARG A 233 -0.72 -4.29 19.40
C ARG A 233 -0.95 -5.19 20.62
N ALA A 234 -2.20 -5.45 20.99
CA ALA A 234 -2.52 -6.32 22.12
C ALA A 234 -2.12 -7.78 21.87
N GLU A 235 -2.20 -8.26 20.63
CA GLU A 235 -1.83 -9.62 20.24
C GLU A 235 -0.31 -9.79 20.11
N THR A 236 0.38 -8.77 19.60
CA THR A 236 1.78 -8.89 19.16
C THR A 236 2.80 -8.19 20.07
N LEU A 237 2.42 -7.11 20.77
CA LEU A 237 3.30 -6.32 21.68
C LEU A 237 3.12 -6.71 23.16
N THR A 238 2.94 -8.00 23.44
CA THR A 238 2.81 -8.51 24.82
C THR A 238 4.14 -8.62 25.57
N PHE A 239 5.25 -8.33 24.89
CA PHE A 239 6.62 -8.42 25.37
C PHE A 239 7.15 -7.07 25.85
#